data_AF-A0A5D3YGK7-F1
#
_entry.id   AF-A0A5D3YGK7-F1
#
_cell.length_a   1.000
_cell.length_b   1.000
_cell.length_c   1.000
_cell.angle_alpha   90.00
_cell.angle_beta   90.00
_cell.angle_gamma   90.00
#
_symmetry.space_group_name_H-M   'P 1'
#
loop_
_entity.id
_entity.type
_entity.pdbx_description
1 polymer ?
#
loop_
_entity_poly.entity_id
_entity_poly.type
_entity_poly.pdbx_seq_one_letter_code
_entity_poly.pdbx_strand_id
1 'polypeptide(L)'
;MNFEAFAAKWFVIYYSIVGLCLIGGGSYLSLKKEKMKSFILDAAESEKPPRLFIRILKYFFFFTLPGLVLSFTPFSWVELLFTLWSLLLVYVAGIQLVQWEQRRQLIKTNDQKLSSIIRRWGSSAVAVGLAILLLAYFTITRFPA
;
A
#
# COMPACT_ATOMS: atom_id res chain seq x y z
N MET A 1 31.08 -1.21 8.29
CA MET A 1 29.67 -1.67 8.27
C MET A 1 29.27 -1.77 6.81
N ASN A 2 28.93 -2.95 6.30
CA ASN A 2 28.63 -3.15 4.87
C ASN A 2 27.25 -2.55 4.57
N PHE A 3 27.23 -1.28 4.13
CA PHE A 3 26.01 -0.55 3.79
C PHE A 3 25.14 -1.30 2.78
N GLU A 4 25.76 -2.05 1.88
CA GLU A 4 25.06 -2.86 0.89
C GLU A 4 24.24 -3.99 1.51
N ALA A 5 24.81 -4.71 2.48
CA ALA A 5 24.12 -5.76 3.21
C ALA A 5 22.98 -5.19 4.08
N PHE A 6 23.13 -3.96 4.59
CA PHE A 6 22.06 -3.27 5.30
C PHE A 6 20.91 -2.89 4.37
N ALA A 7 21.20 -2.32 3.21
CA ALA A 7 20.18 -1.95 2.22
C ALA A 7 19.42 -3.18 1.71
N ALA A 8 20.12 -4.26 1.37
CA ALA A 8 19.49 -5.51 0.95
C ALA A 8 18.52 -6.05 2.03
N LYS A 9 18.95 -6.08 3.31
CA LYS A 9 18.09 -6.49 4.44
C LYS A 9 16.89 -5.56 4.61
N TRP A 10 17.08 -4.25 4.49
CA TRP A 10 16.00 -3.27 4.56
C TRP A 10 14.95 -3.52 3.47
N PHE A 11 15.37 -3.73 2.22
CA PHE A 11 14.45 -4.00 1.12
C PHE A 11 13.73 -5.33 1.28
N VAL A 12 14.39 -6.39 1.74
CA VAL A 12 13.73 -7.66 2.05
C VAL A 12 12.63 -7.45 3.09
N ILE A 13 12.94 -6.77 4.20
CA ILE A 13 11.95 -6.45 5.24
C ILE A 13 10.82 -5.58 4.67
N TYR A 14 11.17 -4.57 3.86
CA TYR A 14 10.20 -3.66 3.26
C TYR A 14 9.23 -4.41 2.33
N TYR A 15 9.74 -5.23 1.42
CA TYR A 15 8.93 -6.06 0.53
C TYR A 15 8.09 -7.07 1.30
N SER A 16 8.65 -7.74 2.31
CA SER A 16 7.90 -8.68 3.13
C SER A 16 6.73 -8.00 3.86
N ILE A 17 6.97 -6.86 4.50
CA ILE A 17 5.92 -6.13 5.23
C ILE A 17 4.84 -5.63 4.26
N VAL A 18 5.21 -4.97 3.17
CA VAL A 18 4.24 -4.46 2.19
C VAL A 18 3.47 -5.60 1.53
N GLY A 19 4.17 -6.67 1.13
CA GLY A 19 3.57 -7.86 0.54
C GLY A 19 2.54 -8.51 1.48
N LEU A 20 2.92 -8.74 2.74
CA LEU A 20 2.01 -9.30 3.75
C LEU A 20 0.84 -8.37 4.08
N CYS A 21 1.07 -7.05 4.18
CA CYS A 21 0.00 -6.08 4.40
C CYS A 21 -1.00 -6.06 3.24
N LEU A 22 -0.53 -6.13 2.00
CA LEU A 22 -1.40 -6.16 0.81
C LEU A 22 -2.14 -7.49 0.66
N ILE A 23 -1.49 -8.62 0.95
CA ILE A 23 -2.15 -9.93 0.93
C ILE A 23 -3.18 -10.03 2.05
N GLY A 24 -2.81 -9.71 3.29
CA GLY A 24 -3.70 -9.77 4.45
C GLY A 24 -4.84 -8.77 4.33
N GLY A 25 -4.52 -7.51 4.05
CA GLY A 25 -5.49 -6.44 3.85
C GLY A 25 -6.38 -6.68 2.63
N GLY A 26 -5.80 -7.07 1.49
CA GLY A 26 -6.53 -7.37 0.27
C GLY A 26 -7.46 -8.59 0.40
N SER A 27 -7.00 -9.65 1.08
CA SER A 27 -7.83 -10.82 1.38
C SER A 27 -8.97 -10.44 2.31
N TYR A 28 -8.70 -9.66 3.35
CA TYR A 28 -9.74 -9.14 4.25
C TYR A 28 -10.77 -8.30 3.49
N LEU A 29 -10.34 -7.38 2.62
CA LEU A 29 -11.23 -6.57 1.78
C LEU A 29 -12.09 -7.43 0.84
N SER A 30 -11.51 -8.48 0.25
CA SER A 30 -12.21 -9.37 -0.67
C SER A 30 -13.24 -10.25 0.04
N LEU A 31 -12.90 -10.80 1.21
CA LEU A 31 -13.76 -11.71 1.98
C LEU A 31 -14.80 -10.98 2.84
N LYS A 32 -14.46 -9.81 3.39
CA LYS A 32 -15.32 -9.00 4.28
C LYS A 32 -15.79 -7.70 3.60
N LYS A 33 -16.00 -7.75 2.29
CA LYS A 33 -16.44 -6.61 1.46
C LYS A 33 -17.65 -5.85 2.02
N GLU A 34 -18.65 -6.55 2.57
CA GLU A 34 -19.86 -5.91 3.12
C GLU A 34 -19.57 -5.17 4.43
N LYS A 35 -18.70 -5.72 5.30
CA LYS A 35 -18.27 -5.01 6.53
C LYS A 35 -17.47 -3.76 6.19
N MET A 36 -16.59 -3.86 5.20
CA MET A 36 -15.82 -2.70 4.73
C MET A 36 -16.71 -1.67 4.03
N LYS A 37 -17.72 -2.11 3.27
CA LYS A 37 -18.72 -1.24 2.66
C LYS A 37 -19.42 -0.40 3.74
N SER A 38 -19.94 -1.05 4.79
CA SER A 38 -20.53 -0.35 5.94
C SER A 38 -19.56 0.66 6.55
N PHE A 39 -18.33 0.24 6.87
CA PHE A 39 -17.32 1.13 7.44
C PHE A 39 -17.03 2.37 6.57
N ILE A 40 -16.96 2.20 5.24
CA ILE A 40 -16.70 3.30 4.31
C ILE A 40 -17.92 4.23 4.21
N LEU A 41 -19.14 3.69 4.24
CA LEU A 41 -20.36 4.50 4.26
C LEU A 41 -20.46 5.30 5.56
N ASP A 42 -20.24 4.66 6.71
CA ASP A 42 -20.24 5.30 8.02
C ASP A 42 -19.16 6.41 8.07
N ALA A 43 -17.97 6.15 7.51
CA ALA A 43 -16.93 7.16 7.40
C ALA A 43 -17.37 8.33 6.49
N ALA A 44 -18.09 8.06 5.40
CA ALA A 44 -18.58 9.08 4.47
C ALA A 44 -19.70 9.96 5.09
N GLU A 45 -20.33 9.54 6.18
CA GLU A 45 -21.22 10.39 6.97
C GLU A 45 -20.47 11.51 7.67
N SER A 46 -19.19 11.32 8.00
CA SER A 46 -18.34 12.37 8.56
C SER A 46 -17.80 13.31 7.48
N GLU A 47 -17.71 14.60 7.81
CA GLU A 47 -17.01 15.61 6.99
C GLU A 47 -15.50 15.40 6.96
N LYS A 48 -14.94 14.74 7.97
CA LYS A 48 -13.49 14.55 8.07
C LYS A 48 -13.11 13.15 7.58
N PRO A 49 -11.98 13.01 6.86
CA PRO A 49 -11.50 11.70 6.46
C PRO A 49 -11.18 10.83 7.69
N PRO A 50 -11.37 9.51 7.60
CA PRO A 50 -11.12 8.60 8.70
C PRO A 50 -9.64 8.64 9.09
N ARG A 51 -9.38 8.91 10.38
CA ARG A 51 -8.01 9.04 10.95
C ARG A 51 -7.13 7.82 10.67
N LEU A 52 -7.74 6.64 10.57
CA LEU A 52 -7.05 5.40 10.25
C LEU A 52 -6.36 5.47 8.87
N PHE A 53 -7.04 5.97 7.84
CA PHE A 53 -6.46 6.06 6.49
C PHE A 53 -5.32 7.07 6.43
N ILE A 54 -5.47 8.21 7.12
CA ILE A 54 -4.38 9.21 7.26
C ILE A 54 -3.17 8.57 7.94
N ARG A 55 -3.39 7.80 9.00
CA ARG A 55 -2.34 7.12 9.76
C ARG A 55 -1.62 6.06 8.92
N ILE A 56 -2.36 5.23 8.19
CA ILE A 56 -1.79 4.24 7.26
C ILE A 56 -0.93 4.94 6.21
N LEU A 57 -1.45 6.01 5.60
CA LEU A 57 -0.74 6.77 4.58
C LEU A 57 0.54 7.40 5.13
N LYS A 58 0.47 8.00 6.32
CA LYS A 58 1.60 8.60 7.02
C LYS A 58 2.70 7.57 7.26
N TYR A 59 2.37 6.41 7.85
CA TYR A 59 3.35 5.37 8.11
C TYR A 59 3.92 4.77 6.82
N PHE A 60 3.08 4.55 5.80
CA PHE A 60 3.55 4.05 4.51
C PHE A 60 4.53 5.02 3.86
N PHE A 61 4.27 6.33 3.91
CA PHE A 61 5.20 7.37 3.45
C PHE A 61 6.54 7.33 4.21
N PHE A 62 6.50 7.37 5.54
CA PHE A 62 7.72 7.31 6.36
C PHE A 62 8.50 6.01 6.18
N PHE A 63 7.82 4.91 5.87
CA PHE A 63 8.48 3.63 5.60
C PHE A 63 9.10 3.58 4.19
N THR A 64 8.52 4.31 3.24
CA THR A 64 9.01 4.40 1.86
C THR A 64 10.25 5.31 1.74
N LEU A 65 10.33 6.39 2.53
CA LEU A 65 11.41 7.38 2.44
C LEU A 65 12.83 6.80 2.64
N PRO A 66 13.10 5.97 3.67
CA PRO A 66 14.40 5.31 3.81
C PRO A 66 14.71 4.40 2.62
N GLY A 67 13.69 3.70 2.09
CA GLY A 67 13.84 2.89 0.88
C GLY A 67 14.31 3.71 -0.31
N LEU A 68 13.80 4.92 -0.52
CA LEU A 68 14.25 5.79 -1.60
C LEU A 68 15.75 6.09 -1.48
N VAL A 69 16.22 6.47 -0.30
CA VAL A 69 17.65 6.76 -0.07
C VAL A 69 18.51 5.50 -0.26
N LEU A 70 18.06 4.37 0.29
CA LEU A 70 18.79 3.10 0.23
C LEU A 70 18.82 2.49 -1.17
N SER A 71 17.87 2.84 -2.06
CA SER A 71 17.85 2.36 -3.45
C SER A 71 19.06 2.79 -4.28
N PHE A 72 19.81 3.78 -3.79
CA PHE A 72 21.05 4.26 -4.40
C PHE A 72 22.30 3.50 -3.91
N THR A 73 22.20 2.65 -2.88
CA THR A 73 23.36 2.01 -2.23
C THR A 73 23.10 0.55 -1.80
N PRO A 74 23.44 -0.47 -2.60
CA PRO A 74 23.94 -0.39 -3.97
C PRO A 74 22.83 0.07 -4.91
N PHE A 75 23.19 0.78 -5.98
CA PHE A 75 22.20 1.26 -6.92
C PHE A 75 21.44 0.10 -7.57
N SER A 76 20.12 0.10 -7.43
CA SER A 76 19.24 -0.93 -7.96
C SER A 76 18.01 -0.30 -8.59
N TRP A 77 17.93 -0.37 -9.93
CA TRP A 77 16.79 0.14 -10.70
C TRP A 77 15.44 -0.43 -10.25
N VAL A 78 15.43 -1.69 -9.79
CA VAL A 78 14.21 -2.36 -9.32
C VAL A 78 13.71 -1.71 -8.01
N GLU A 79 14.62 -1.48 -7.06
CA GLU A 79 14.32 -0.87 -5.76
C GLU A 79 13.94 0.61 -5.92
N LEU A 80 14.61 1.32 -6.83
CA LEU A 80 14.26 2.70 -7.17
C LEU A 80 12.86 2.77 -7.81
N LEU A 81 12.56 1.91 -8.78
CA LEU A 81 11.24 1.88 -9.42
C LEU A 81 10.15 1.53 -8.41
N PHE A 82 10.41 0.59 -7.51
CA PHE A 82 9.46 0.20 -6.47
C PHE A 82 9.19 1.35 -5.47
N THR A 83 10.23 2.05 -5.03
CA THR A 83 10.08 3.17 -4.10
C THR A 83 9.36 4.34 -4.75
N LEU A 84 9.66 4.66 -6.01
CA LEU A 84 8.92 5.65 -6.81
C LEU A 84 7.45 5.25 -6.98
N TRP A 85 7.17 3.99 -7.32
CA TRP A 85 5.81 3.49 -7.45
C TRP A 85 5.04 3.54 -6.12
N SER A 86 5.71 3.23 -5.01
CA SER A 86 5.14 3.33 -3.66
C SER A 86 4.83 4.78 -3.28
N LEU A 87 5.71 5.73 -3.60
CA LEU A 87 5.46 7.17 -3.41
C LEU A 87 4.30 7.66 -4.28
N LEU A 88 4.18 7.17 -5.52
CA LEU A 88 3.05 7.48 -6.38
C LEU A 88 1.73 6.97 -5.78
N LEU A 89 1.72 5.77 -5.20
CA LEU A 89 0.55 5.29 -4.45
C LEU A 89 0.22 6.16 -3.24
N VAL A 90 1.23 6.58 -2.47
CA VAL A 90 1.03 7.53 -1.36
C VAL A 90 0.40 8.82 -1.87
N TYR A 91 0.89 9.36 -2.98
CA TYR A 91 0.39 10.59 -3.56
C TYR A 91 -1.06 10.47 -4.01
N VAL A 92 -1.39 9.41 -4.77
CA VAL A 92 -2.75 9.15 -5.26
C VAL A 92 -3.72 8.95 -4.08
N ALA A 93 -3.34 8.17 -3.08
CA ALA A 93 -4.16 7.96 -1.88
C ALA A 93 -4.29 9.26 -1.05
N GLY A 94 -3.25 10.07 -0.99
CA GLY A 94 -3.26 11.38 -0.32
C GLY A 94 -4.23 12.35 -0.95
N ILE A 95 -4.22 12.46 -2.29
CA ILE A 95 -5.18 13.30 -3.02
C ILE A 95 -6.62 12.86 -2.74
N GLN A 96 -6.89 11.55 -2.70
CA GLN A 96 -8.22 11.04 -2.40
C GLN A 96 -8.71 11.47 -1.00
N LEU A 97 -7.80 11.55 -0.02
CA LEU A 97 -8.11 12.03 1.34
C LEU A 97 -8.23 13.55 1.43
N VAL A 98 -7.46 14.31 0.64
CA VAL A 98 -7.58 15.77 0.57
C VAL A 98 -8.92 16.16 -0.07
N GLN A 99 -9.33 15.44 -1.12
CA GLN A 99 -10.61 15.61 -1.81
C GLN A 99 -11.76 14.84 -1.13
N TRP A 100 -11.67 14.59 0.18
CA TRP A 100 -12.64 13.76 0.91
C TRP A 100 -14.08 14.26 0.75
N GLU A 101 -14.29 15.58 0.74
CA GLU A 101 -15.61 16.19 0.58
C GLU A 101 -16.30 15.83 -0.74
N GLN A 102 -15.55 15.77 -1.84
CA GLN A 102 -16.07 15.35 -3.14
C GLN A 102 -16.24 13.82 -3.18
N ARG A 103 -15.28 13.09 -2.60
CA ARG A 103 -15.29 11.62 -2.58
C ARG A 103 -16.42 11.04 -1.74
N ARG A 104 -16.77 11.65 -0.61
CA ARG A 104 -17.89 11.19 0.25
C ARG A 104 -19.23 11.24 -0.48
N GLN A 105 -19.46 12.25 -1.33
CA GLN A 105 -20.67 12.33 -2.13
C GLN A 105 -20.72 11.18 -3.15
N LEU A 106 -19.62 10.95 -3.87
CA LEU A 106 -19.50 9.84 -4.83
C LEU A 106 -19.66 8.46 -4.19
N ILE A 107 -19.15 8.27 -2.96
CA ILE A 107 -19.30 7.05 -2.17
C ILE A 107 -20.77 6.79 -1.84
N LYS A 108 -21.50 7.82 -1.38
CA LYS A 108 -22.93 7.72 -1.06
C LYS A 108 -23.78 7.42 -2.29
N THR A 109 -23.47 8.03 -3.43
CA THR A 109 -24.23 7.83 -4.68
C THR A 109 -23.99 6.45 -5.32
N ASN A 110 -22.80 5.87 -5.15
CA ASN A 110 -22.43 4.57 -5.76
C ASN A 110 -22.54 3.37 -4.81
N ASP A 111 -23.39 3.45 -3.78
CA ASP A 111 -23.53 2.42 -2.75
C ASP A 111 -23.67 0.99 -3.29
N GLN A 112 -24.49 0.82 -4.34
CA GLN A 112 -24.75 -0.49 -4.96
C GLN A 112 -23.49 -1.11 -5.60
N LYS A 113 -22.58 -0.30 -6.13
CA LYS A 113 -21.33 -0.76 -6.77
C LYS A 113 -20.15 -0.81 -5.80
N LEU A 114 -20.29 -0.28 -4.59
CA LEU A 114 -19.19 -0.14 -3.64
C LEU A 114 -18.61 -1.51 -3.22
N SER A 115 -19.47 -2.51 -2.97
CA SER A 115 -19.03 -3.87 -2.60
C SER A 115 -18.21 -4.56 -3.71
N SER A 116 -18.61 -4.40 -4.97
CA SER A 116 -17.87 -4.99 -6.11
C SER A 116 -16.54 -4.27 -6.35
N ILE A 117 -16.50 -2.95 -6.18
CA ILE A 117 -15.26 -2.17 -6.22
C ILE A 117 -14.32 -2.60 -5.09
N ILE A 118 -14.78 -2.66 -3.84
CA ILE A 118 -13.97 -3.09 -2.70
C ILE A 118 -13.37 -4.48 -2.94
N ARG A 119 -14.18 -5.43 -3.43
CA ARG A 119 -13.70 -6.77 -3.74
C ARG A 119 -12.62 -6.75 -4.82
N ARG A 120 -12.82 -5.98 -5.90
CA ARG A 120 -11.83 -5.86 -6.99
C ARG A 120 -10.52 -5.26 -6.48
N TRP A 121 -10.59 -4.20 -5.68
CA TRP A 121 -9.43 -3.59 -5.03
C TRP A 121 -8.72 -4.57 -4.10
N GLY A 122 -9.47 -5.34 -3.32
CA GLY A 122 -8.94 -6.40 -2.46
C GLY A 122 -8.18 -7.47 -3.26
N SER A 123 -8.79 -7.99 -4.33
CA SER A 123 -8.14 -8.98 -5.20
C SER A 123 -6.90 -8.42 -5.90
N SER A 124 -6.95 -7.18 -6.40
CA SER A 124 -5.78 -6.52 -6.98
C SER A 124 -4.66 -6.32 -5.96
N ALA A 125 -4.99 -5.94 -4.72
CA ALA A 125 -4.02 -5.82 -3.64
C ALA A 125 -3.34 -7.16 -3.33
N VAL A 126 -4.08 -8.27 -3.29
CA VAL A 126 -3.49 -9.61 -3.11
C VAL A 126 -2.52 -9.96 -4.23
N ALA A 127 -2.92 -9.74 -5.49
CA ALA A 127 -2.08 -10.03 -6.65
C ALA A 127 -0.78 -9.21 -6.63
N VAL A 128 -0.88 -7.91 -6.32
CA VAL A 128 0.29 -7.03 -6.19
C VAL A 128 1.14 -7.43 -4.98
N GLY A 129 0.53 -7.80 -3.86
CA GLY A 129 1.24 -8.26 -2.67
C GLY A 129 2.05 -9.53 -2.91
N LEU A 130 1.51 -10.48 -3.68
CA LEU A 130 2.25 -11.68 -4.10
C LEU A 130 3.43 -11.34 -5.01
N ALA A 131 3.24 -10.42 -5.97
CA ALA A 131 4.34 -9.95 -6.82
C ALA A 131 5.45 -9.27 -6.00
N ILE A 132 5.11 -8.51 -4.96
CA ILE A 132 6.09 -7.89 -4.06
C ILE A 132 6.82 -8.93 -3.20
N LEU A 133 6.15 -10.02 -2.76
CA LEU A 133 6.85 -11.12 -2.10
C LEU A 133 7.84 -11.83 -3.04
N LEU A 134 7.51 -11.96 -4.33
CA LEU A 134 8.45 -12.46 -5.32
C LEU A 134 9.65 -11.53 -5.50
N LEU A 135 9.46 -10.21 -5.40
CA LEU A 135 10.57 -9.24 -5.35
C LEU A 135 11.44 -9.46 -4.10
N ALA A 136 10.83 -9.72 -2.94
CA ALA A 136 11.57 -10.07 -1.73
C ALA A 136 12.45 -11.31 -1.93
N TYR A 137 11.87 -12.36 -2.51
CA TYR A 137 12.60 -13.58 -2.85
C TYR A 137 13.75 -13.32 -3.83
N PHE A 138 13.49 -12.54 -4.89
CA PHE A 138 14.51 -12.15 -5.87
C PHE A 138 15.65 -11.34 -5.24
N THR A 139 15.36 -10.45 -4.31
CA THR A 139 16.40 -9.69 -3.59
C THR A 139 17.27 -10.60 -2.73
N ILE A 140 16.68 -11.61 -2.06
CA ILE A 140 17.44 -12.60 -1.28
C ILE A 140 18.34 -13.45 -2.19
N THR A 141 17.84 -13.90 -3.34
CA THR A 141 18.64 -14.72 -4.27
C THR A 141 19.74 -13.94 -4.97
N ARG A 142 19.54 -12.63 -5.20
CA ARG A 142 20.55 -11.74 -5.79
C ARG A 142 21.69 -11.40 -4.83
N PHE A 143 21.40 -11.31 -3.53
CA PHE A 143 22.38 -11.04 -2.48
C PHE A 143 22.36 -12.18 -1.44
N PRO A 144 22.85 -13.38 -1.81
CA PRO A 144 23.00 -14.47 -0.84
C PRO A 144 23.97 -14.02 0.26
N ALA A 145 23.58 -14.24 1.51
CA ALA A 145 24.34 -13.86 2.70
C ALA A 145 25.75 -14.46 2.72
#